data_AF-A0A321L549-F1
#
_entry.id   AF-A0A321L549-F1
#
_cell.length_a   1.000
_cell.length_b   1.000
_cell.length_c   1.000
_cell.angle_alpha   90.00
_cell.angle_beta   90.00
_cell.angle_gamma   90.00
#
_symmetry.space_group_name_H-M   'P 1'
#
loop_
_entity.id
_entity.type
_entity.pdbx_description
1 polymer ?
#
loop_
_entity_poly.entity_id
_entity_poly.type
_entity_poly.pdbx_seq_one_letter_code
_entity_poly.pdbx_strand_id
1 'polypeptide(L)'
;MKPTRRQLTASAFRLMERPFVFLLLTAAILPAMLQNSEAQRNQVRASMATNEFSALVNDYMNDLYARHPLLAASSGLHSWDDRLEDYSSSAIADELASIKSFQPRLEKISALSLNLSDLFDHEILSANTKSRLLELESIKSYERNPQIYSDIIS
;
A
#
# COMPACT_ATOMS: atom_id res chain seq x y z
N MET A 1 -55.30 57.81 34.58
CA MET A 1 -54.69 56.91 33.58
C MET A 1 -53.17 57.09 33.61
N LYS A 2 -52.42 56.00 33.82
CA LYS A 2 -50.94 55.85 33.70
C LYS A 2 -50.42 56.26 32.30
N PRO A 3 -49.09 56.27 31.98
CA PRO A 3 -47.88 55.88 32.75
C PRO A 3 -46.71 56.93 32.69
N THR A 4 -45.74 57.00 33.62
CA THR A 4 -44.49 56.21 33.87
C THR A 4 -43.23 56.66 33.12
N ARG A 5 -42.19 57.00 33.92
CA ARG A 5 -40.79 57.39 33.62
C ARG A 5 -40.05 56.49 32.61
N ARG A 6 -39.06 57.07 31.89
CA ARG A 6 -37.77 56.40 31.62
C ARG A 6 -36.60 57.38 31.69
N GLN A 7 -35.68 57.10 32.62
CA GLN A 7 -34.32 57.65 32.65
C GLN A 7 -33.49 56.88 31.63
N LEU A 8 -32.72 57.59 30.80
CA LEU A 8 -31.74 56.99 29.89
C LEU A 8 -30.36 57.09 30.54
N THR A 9 -29.94 56.03 31.22
CA THR A 9 -28.54 55.74 31.49
C THR A 9 -28.07 54.72 30.46
N ALA A 10 -27.37 55.18 29.43
CA ALA A 10 -26.64 54.30 28.52
C ALA A 10 -25.15 54.42 28.85
N SER A 11 -24.65 53.41 29.56
CA SER A 11 -23.24 53.20 29.82
C SER A 11 -22.44 53.23 28.52
N ALA A 12 -21.41 54.08 28.49
CA ALA A 12 -20.43 54.10 27.42
C ALA A 12 -19.77 52.72 27.31
N PHE A 13 -20.07 52.03 26.22
CA PHE A 13 -19.50 50.74 25.84
C PHE A 13 -18.01 50.96 25.54
N ARG A 14 -17.14 50.66 26.53
CA ARG A 14 -15.67 50.69 26.38
C ARG A 14 -15.23 49.67 25.33
N LEU A 15 -15.00 50.16 24.12
CA LEU A 15 -14.56 49.39 22.97
C LEU A 15 -13.06 49.64 22.67
N MET A 16 -12.14 49.60 23.65
CA MET A 16 -10.73 49.98 23.34
C MET A 16 -9.62 49.45 24.27
N GLU A 17 -9.78 48.31 24.96
CA GLU A 17 -8.80 47.91 26.01
C GLU A 17 -8.01 46.59 25.78
N ARG A 18 -8.01 45.96 24.59
CA ARG A 18 -7.30 44.66 24.43
C ARG A 18 -6.57 44.43 23.08
N PRO A 19 -5.58 45.25 22.70
CA PRO A 19 -4.70 44.95 21.56
C PRO A 19 -3.81 43.71 21.80
N PHE A 20 -3.55 43.35 23.06
CA PHE A 20 -2.65 42.25 23.44
C PHE A 20 -3.27 40.85 23.24
N VAL A 21 -4.60 40.74 23.29
CA VAL A 21 -5.30 39.45 23.12
C VAL A 21 -5.32 39.01 21.65
N PHE A 22 -5.38 39.97 20.72
CA PHE A 22 -5.36 39.67 19.29
C PHE A 22 -3.98 39.17 18.82
N LEU A 23 -2.90 39.70 19.41
CA LEU A 23 -1.52 39.31 19.10
C LEU A 23 -1.15 37.92 19.65
N LEU A 24 -1.75 37.50 20.77
CA LEU A 24 -1.60 36.15 21.31
C LEU A 24 -2.41 35.09 20.54
N LEU A 25 -3.55 35.46 19.94
CA LEU A 25 -4.35 34.53 19.13
C LEU A 25 -3.68 34.18 17.80
N THR A 26 -2.98 35.13 17.17
CA THR A 26 -2.22 34.90 15.92
C THR A 26 -0.96 34.07 16.14
N ALA A 27 -0.30 34.21 17.29
CA ALA A 27 0.94 33.47 17.60
C ALA A 27 0.72 31.95 17.80
N ALA A 28 -0.51 31.53 18.17
CA ALA A 28 -0.86 30.12 18.33
C ALA A 28 -1.29 29.43 17.02
N ILE A 29 -1.77 30.18 16.03
CA ILE A 29 -2.31 29.61 14.78
C ILE A 29 -1.20 29.30 13.76
N LEU A 30 -0.12 30.09 13.72
CA LEU A 30 1.02 29.85 12.81
C LEU A 30 1.75 28.50 13.04
N PRO A 31 2.09 28.10 14.29
CA PRO A 31 2.76 26.81 14.51
C PRO A 31 1.84 25.61 14.28
N ALA A 32 0.53 25.74 14.53
CA ALA A 32 -0.45 24.69 14.25
C ALA A 32 -0.65 24.44 12.74
N MET A 33 -0.59 25.48 11.90
CA MET A 33 -0.69 25.34 10.44
C MET A 33 0.54 24.66 9.82
N LEU A 34 1.74 24.83 10.38
CA LEU A 34 2.94 24.12 9.91
C LEU A 34 2.90 22.62 10.27
N GLN A 35 2.49 22.25 11.49
CA GLN A 35 2.43 20.83 11.91
C GLN A 35 1.41 20.03 11.09
N ASN A 36 0.25 20.63 10.78
CA ASN A 36 -0.78 19.97 9.98
C ASN A 36 -0.28 19.65 8.55
N SER A 37 0.67 20.43 8.03
CA SER A 37 1.26 20.22 6.70
C SER A 37 2.21 19.03 6.63
N GLU A 38 2.90 18.69 7.71
CA GLU A 38 3.83 17.55 7.75
C GLU A 38 3.07 16.22 7.92
N ALA A 39 2.09 16.19 8.82
CA ALA A 39 1.21 15.04 8.98
C ALA A 39 0.46 14.70 7.67
N GLN A 40 -0.10 15.71 7.00
CA GLN A 40 -0.76 15.52 5.70
C GLN A 40 0.21 15.02 4.63
N ARG A 41 1.43 15.57 4.54
CA ARG A 41 2.45 15.10 3.58
C ARG A 41 2.85 13.66 3.84
N ASN A 42 2.99 13.25 5.09
CA ASN A 42 3.32 11.87 5.44
C ASN A 42 2.18 10.91 5.11
N GLN A 43 0.93 11.30 5.34
CA GLN A 43 -0.23 10.50 4.93
C GLN A 43 -0.32 10.32 3.41
N VAL A 44 -0.07 11.39 2.63
CA VAL A 44 -0.05 11.31 1.16
C VAL A 44 1.09 10.42 0.67
N ARG A 45 2.27 10.48 1.29
CA ARG A 45 3.39 9.58 0.96
C ARG A 45 3.06 8.12 1.25
N ALA A 46 2.47 7.85 2.41
CA ALA A 46 2.07 6.50 2.78
C ALA A 46 0.99 5.93 1.84
N SER A 47 -0.02 6.74 1.47
CA SER A 47 -1.04 6.29 0.52
C SER A 47 -0.47 6.04 -0.88
N MET A 48 0.48 6.86 -1.34
CA MET A 48 1.19 6.61 -2.60
C MET A 48 1.99 5.31 -2.55
N ALA A 49 2.72 5.05 -1.47
CA ALA A 49 3.48 3.82 -1.29
C ALA A 49 2.58 2.57 -1.23
N THR A 50 1.45 2.65 -0.51
CA THR A 50 0.42 1.60 -0.50
C THR A 50 -0.15 1.34 -1.90
N ASN A 51 -0.45 2.38 -2.67
CA ASN A 51 -0.96 2.21 -4.03
C ASN A 51 0.08 1.59 -4.97
N GLU A 52 1.34 2.01 -4.87
CA GLU A 52 2.46 1.42 -5.63
C GLU A 52 2.66 -0.05 -5.27
N PHE A 53 2.60 -0.38 -3.97
CA PHE A 53 2.70 -1.75 -3.48
C PHE A 53 1.54 -2.62 -3.97
N SER A 54 0.30 -2.13 -3.85
CA SER A 54 -0.88 -2.86 -4.33
C SER A 54 -0.81 -3.12 -5.83
N ALA A 55 -0.36 -2.14 -6.63
CA ALA A 55 -0.14 -2.34 -8.06
C ALA A 55 0.93 -3.42 -8.34
N LEU A 56 2.04 -3.40 -7.61
CA LEU A 56 3.08 -4.41 -7.73
C LEU A 56 2.59 -5.82 -7.37
N VAL A 57 1.81 -5.94 -6.29
CA VAL A 57 1.19 -7.21 -5.88
C VAL A 57 0.27 -7.72 -6.98
N ASN A 58 -0.59 -6.86 -7.54
CA ASN A 58 -1.49 -7.25 -8.63
C ASN A 58 -0.72 -7.73 -9.87
N ASP A 59 0.33 -7.01 -10.28
CA ASP A 59 1.19 -7.44 -11.39
C ASP A 59 1.83 -8.80 -11.13
N TYR A 60 2.37 -9.00 -9.92
CA TYR A 60 3.01 -10.26 -9.52
C TYR A 60 2.03 -11.43 -9.48
N MET A 61 0.86 -11.23 -8.88
CA MET A 61 -0.17 -12.28 -8.78
C MET A 61 -0.72 -12.62 -10.16
N ASN A 62 -0.92 -11.65 -11.05
CA ASN A 62 -1.32 -11.90 -12.42
C ASN A 62 -0.26 -12.68 -13.20
N ASP A 63 1.03 -12.33 -13.10
CA ASP A 63 2.12 -13.10 -13.73
C ASP A 63 2.21 -14.52 -13.16
N LEU A 64 2.06 -14.66 -11.83
CA LEU A 64 2.05 -15.96 -11.16
C LEU A 64 0.91 -16.84 -11.67
N TYR A 65 -0.34 -16.35 -11.67
CA TYR A 65 -1.49 -17.13 -12.11
C TYR A 65 -1.48 -17.43 -13.60
N ALA A 66 -0.94 -16.53 -14.42
CA ALA A 66 -0.79 -16.80 -15.85
C ALA A 66 0.20 -17.94 -16.15
N ARG A 67 1.21 -18.14 -15.28
CA ARG A 67 2.20 -19.23 -15.40
C ARG A 67 1.78 -20.50 -14.65
N HIS A 68 0.96 -20.36 -13.61
CA HIS A 68 0.46 -21.43 -12.76
C HIS A 68 -1.09 -21.44 -12.72
N PRO A 69 -1.78 -21.78 -13.83
CA PRO A 69 -3.24 -21.81 -13.89
C PRO A 69 -3.91 -22.71 -12.84
N LEU A 70 -3.30 -23.85 -12.48
CA LEU A 70 -3.81 -24.74 -11.42
C LEU A 70 -3.80 -24.03 -10.07
N LEU A 71 -2.78 -23.21 -9.80
CA LEU A 71 -2.75 -22.37 -8.60
C LEU A 71 -3.87 -21.32 -8.64
N ALA A 72 -4.18 -20.76 -9.82
CA ALA A 72 -5.29 -19.82 -9.98
C ALA A 72 -6.63 -20.50 -9.68
N ALA A 73 -6.90 -21.63 -10.33
CA ALA A 73 -8.13 -22.40 -10.15
C ALA A 73 -8.32 -22.87 -8.70
N SER A 74 -7.27 -23.39 -8.06
CA SER A 74 -7.30 -23.77 -6.64
C SER A 74 -7.49 -22.60 -5.67
N SER A 75 -7.14 -21.38 -6.10
CA SER A 75 -7.43 -20.12 -5.39
C SER A 75 -8.84 -19.58 -5.68
N GLY A 76 -9.64 -20.28 -6.50
CA GLY A 76 -10.99 -19.89 -6.91
C GLY A 76 -11.04 -18.91 -8.10
N LEU A 77 -9.92 -18.71 -8.80
CA LEU A 77 -9.83 -17.84 -9.97
C LEU A 77 -9.87 -18.66 -11.26
N HIS A 78 -10.98 -18.55 -11.99
CA HIS A 78 -11.25 -19.34 -13.20
C HIS A 78 -10.88 -18.65 -14.52
N SER A 79 -10.08 -17.58 -14.48
CA SER A 79 -9.73 -16.81 -15.69
C SER A 79 -8.71 -17.50 -16.60
N TRP A 80 -8.06 -18.57 -16.12
CA TRP A 80 -7.02 -19.32 -16.84
C TRP A 80 -7.37 -20.82 -17.00
N ASP A 81 -8.63 -21.22 -16.79
CA ASP A 81 -9.08 -22.63 -16.86
C ASP A 81 -8.90 -23.25 -18.26
N ASP A 82 -8.66 -22.43 -19.28
CA ASP A 82 -8.35 -22.86 -20.65
C ASP A 82 -6.86 -23.19 -20.88
N ARG A 83 -6.02 -23.14 -19.83
CA ARG A 83 -4.57 -23.29 -19.90
C ARG A 83 -4.06 -24.28 -18.85
N LEU A 84 -2.85 -24.78 -19.08
CA LEU A 84 -2.07 -25.60 -18.15
C LEU A 84 -0.68 -24.98 -17.97
N GLU A 85 -0.01 -25.34 -16.88
CA GLU A 85 1.39 -25.01 -16.62
C GLU A 85 2.30 -25.45 -17.78
N ASP A 86 3.21 -24.57 -18.19
CA ASP A 86 4.28 -24.89 -19.14
C ASP A 86 5.61 -25.07 -18.40
N TYR A 87 6.06 -26.32 -18.28
CA TYR A 87 7.34 -26.68 -17.67
C TYR A 87 8.49 -26.81 -18.69
N SER A 88 8.34 -26.27 -19.90
CA SER A 88 9.44 -26.18 -20.87
C SER A 88 10.59 -25.35 -20.30
N SER A 89 11.82 -25.65 -20.71
CA SER A 89 13.00 -24.90 -20.25
C SER A 89 12.92 -23.41 -20.58
N SER A 90 12.27 -23.03 -21.68
CA SER A 90 11.99 -21.63 -22.01
C SER A 90 11.03 -20.97 -21.03
N ALA A 91 9.91 -21.62 -20.71
CA ALA A 91 8.93 -21.07 -19.77
C ALA A 91 9.52 -20.89 -18.36
N ILE A 92 10.34 -21.85 -17.91
CA ILE A 92 11.06 -21.77 -16.63
C ILE A 92 12.09 -20.62 -16.64
N ALA A 93 12.85 -20.47 -17.73
CA ALA A 93 13.79 -19.36 -17.85
C ALA A 93 13.09 -18.00 -17.84
N ASP A 94 11.94 -17.90 -18.52
CA ASP A 94 11.11 -16.70 -18.54
C ASP A 94 10.49 -16.40 -17.17
N GLU A 95 10.05 -17.41 -16.42
CA GLU A 95 9.57 -17.25 -15.06
C GLU A 95 10.68 -16.75 -14.13
N LEU A 96 11.87 -17.33 -14.24
CA LEU A 96 13.03 -16.91 -13.46
C LEU A 96 13.38 -15.44 -13.72
N ALA A 97 13.40 -15.03 -14.98
CA ALA A 97 13.64 -13.65 -15.38
C ALA A 97 12.54 -12.71 -14.84
N SER A 98 11.28 -13.14 -14.90
CA SER A 98 10.13 -12.40 -14.35
C SER A 98 10.28 -12.16 -12.86
N ILE A 99 10.51 -13.22 -12.05
CA ILE A 99 10.67 -13.10 -10.59
C ILE A 99 11.84 -12.17 -10.23
N LYS A 100 12.97 -12.28 -10.94
CA LYS A 100 14.11 -11.37 -10.76
C LYS A 100 13.79 -9.91 -11.10
N SER A 101 12.87 -9.66 -12.02
CA SER A 101 12.43 -8.30 -12.34
C SER A 101 11.54 -7.68 -11.25
N PHE A 102 10.81 -8.50 -10.49
CA PHE A 102 9.95 -8.06 -9.40
C PHE A 102 10.73 -7.68 -8.14
N GLN A 103 11.82 -8.38 -7.80
CA GLN A 103 12.62 -8.10 -6.61
C GLN A 103 13.07 -6.63 -6.46
N PRO A 104 13.74 -6.00 -7.45
CA PRO A 104 14.18 -4.62 -7.31
C PRO A 104 13.01 -3.63 -7.29
N ARG A 105 11.83 -4.00 -7.83
CA ARG A 105 10.62 -3.19 -7.73
C ARG A 105 10.08 -3.24 -6.30
N LEU A 106 10.06 -4.43 -5.69
CA LEU A 106 9.64 -4.62 -4.31
C LEU A 106 10.56 -3.93 -3.30
N GLU A 107 11.88 -4.00 -3.52
CA GLU A 107 12.89 -3.37 -2.65
C GLU A 107 12.86 -1.83 -2.68
N LYS A 108 12.41 -1.22 -3.80
CA LYS A 108 12.25 0.24 -3.89
C LYS A 108 11.15 0.77 -2.98
N ILE A 109 10.15 -0.05 -2.68
CA ILE A 109 9.05 0.31 -1.79
C ILE A 109 9.54 0.14 -0.37
N SER A 110 9.78 1.27 0.32
CA SER A 110 10.25 1.24 1.69
C SER A 110 9.16 0.69 2.62
N ALA A 111 9.43 -0.41 3.31
CA ALA A 111 8.50 -1.00 4.28
C ALA A 111 8.08 -0.01 5.39
N LEU A 112 8.96 0.94 5.74
CA LEU A 112 8.66 1.99 6.73
C LEU A 112 7.62 3.02 6.26
N SER A 113 7.33 3.06 4.96
CA SER A 113 6.31 3.93 4.37
C SER A 113 4.94 3.27 4.23
N LEU A 114 4.85 1.96 4.52
CA LEU A 114 3.64 1.17 4.42
C LEU A 114 2.82 1.21 5.71
N ASN A 115 1.52 0.95 5.59
CA ASN A 115 0.70 0.65 6.76
C ASN A 115 1.05 -0.75 7.32
N LEU A 116 0.57 -1.08 8.52
CA LEU A 116 0.95 -2.32 9.20
C LEU A 116 0.56 -3.60 8.42
N SER A 117 -0.59 -3.62 7.75
CA SER A 117 -1.01 -4.79 6.96
C SER A 117 -0.10 -4.98 5.75
N ASP A 118 0.10 -3.91 4.99
CA ASP A 118 0.94 -3.92 3.79
C ASP A 118 2.39 -4.25 4.12
N LEU A 119 2.89 -3.90 5.32
CA LEU A 119 4.23 -4.27 5.77
C LEU A 119 4.38 -5.79 5.89
N PHE A 120 3.38 -6.49 6.46
CA PHE A 120 3.41 -7.94 6.54
C PHE A 120 3.29 -8.58 5.16
N ASP A 121 2.41 -8.05 4.30
CA ASP A 121 2.25 -8.55 2.94
C ASP A 121 3.54 -8.34 2.11
N HIS A 122 4.24 -7.22 2.31
CA HIS A 122 5.53 -6.95 1.69
C HIS A 122 6.59 -7.98 2.09
N GLU A 123 6.66 -8.30 3.39
CA GLU A 123 7.59 -9.32 3.89
C GLU A 123 7.25 -10.72 3.36
N ILE A 124 5.96 -11.09 3.33
CA ILE A 124 5.48 -12.35 2.76
C ILE A 124 5.85 -12.44 1.28
N LEU A 125 5.62 -11.38 0.50
CA LEU A 125 5.96 -11.36 -0.92
C LEU A 125 7.48 -11.44 -1.14
N SER A 126 8.27 -10.78 -0.31
CA SER A 126 9.74 -10.85 -0.33
C SER A 126 10.23 -12.28 -0.04
N ALA A 127 9.66 -12.95 0.96
CA ALA A 127 9.99 -14.33 1.28
C ALA A 127 9.55 -15.30 0.16
N ASN A 128 8.34 -15.12 -0.38
CA ASN A 128 7.80 -15.95 -1.46
C ASN A 128 8.66 -15.87 -2.72
N THR A 129 9.01 -14.66 -3.18
CA THR A 129 9.87 -14.48 -4.37
C THR A 129 11.24 -15.12 -4.18
N LYS A 130 11.86 -14.99 -3.00
CA LYS A 130 13.14 -15.67 -2.69
C LYS A 130 13.00 -17.19 -2.69
N SER A 131 11.93 -17.72 -2.11
CA SER A 131 11.67 -19.16 -2.09
C SER A 131 11.49 -19.73 -3.50
N ARG A 132 10.79 -19.00 -4.38
CA ARG A 132 10.60 -19.43 -5.77
C ARG A 132 11.88 -19.36 -6.58
N LEU A 133 12.71 -18.34 -6.39
CA LEU A 133 14.04 -18.32 -7.01
C LEU A 133 14.90 -19.51 -6.53
N LEU A 134 14.90 -19.80 -5.24
CA LEU A 134 15.61 -20.96 -4.71
C LEU A 134 15.13 -22.26 -5.37
N GLU A 135 13.82 -22.43 -5.52
CA GLU A 135 13.21 -23.59 -6.16
C GLU A 135 13.68 -23.73 -7.62
N LEU A 136 13.60 -22.66 -8.41
CA LEU A 136 13.92 -22.71 -9.84
C LEU A 136 15.42 -22.69 -10.16
N GLU A 137 16.27 -22.08 -9.32
CA GLU A 137 17.71 -21.95 -9.60
C GLU A 137 18.55 -23.06 -8.97
N SER A 138 18.21 -23.45 -7.75
CA SER A 138 19.08 -24.29 -6.92
C SER A 138 18.51 -25.68 -6.72
N ILE A 139 17.25 -25.77 -6.27
CA ILE A 139 16.61 -27.06 -5.99
C ILE A 139 16.30 -27.79 -7.29
N LYS A 140 15.70 -27.05 -8.24
CA LYS A 140 15.34 -27.50 -9.58
C LYS A 140 14.50 -28.78 -9.53
N SER A 141 13.43 -28.79 -8.73
CA SER A 141 12.58 -29.99 -8.62
C SER A 141 12.02 -30.39 -9.99
N TYR A 142 11.86 -29.44 -10.92
CA TYR A 142 11.45 -29.74 -12.29
C TYR A 142 12.40 -30.69 -13.04
N GLU A 143 13.69 -30.77 -12.69
CA GLU A 143 14.62 -31.72 -13.32
C GLU A 143 14.61 -33.10 -12.65
N ARG A 144 14.09 -33.20 -11.41
CA ARG A 144 14.38 -34.35 -10.51
C ARG A 144 13.15 -35.01 -9.90
N ASN A 145 12.01 -34.32 -9.88
CA ASN A 145 10.76 -34.81 -9.33
C ASN A 145 9.73 -34.99 -10.46
N PRO A 146 9.55 -36.22 -11.00
CA PRO A 146 8.60 -36.46 -12.06
C PRO A 146 7.14 -36.28 -11.62
N GLN A 147 6.84 -36.27 -10.32
CA GLN A 147 5.47 -36.14 -9.81
C GLN A 147 4.80 -34.83 -10.23
N ILE A 148 5.56 -33.74 -10.35
CA ILE A 148 5.02 -32.42 -10.68
C ILE A 148 4.29 -32.39 -12.04
N TYR A 149 4.69 -33.27 -12.97
CA TYR A 149 4.08 -33.38 -14.30
C TYR A 149 2.79 -34.20 -14.27
N SER A 150 2.67 -35.10 -13.30
CA SER A 150 1.45 -35.87 -13.08
C SER A 150 0.40 -35.04 -12.33
N ASP A 151 0.83 -34.21 -11.38
CA ASP A 151 -0.06 -33.41 -10.53
C ASP A 151 -0.92 -32.42 -11.34
N ILE A 152 -0.43 -31.93 -12.49
CA ILE A 152 -1.17 -30.99 -13.34
C ILE A 152 -2.34 -31.61 -14.12
N ILE A 153 -2.38 -32.94 -14.26
CA ILE A 153 -3.40 -33.65 -15.07
C ILE A 153 -4.25 -34.64 -14.27
N SER A 154 -4.04 -34.70 -12.94
CA SER A 154 -4.70 -35.65 -12.04
C SER A 154 -5.87 -35.02 -11.28
#